data_AF-A0A4U0RTY7-F1
#
_entry.id   AF-A0A4U0RTY7-F1
#
_cell.length_a   1.000
_cell.length_b   1.000
_cell.length_c   1.000
_cell.angle_alpha   90.00
_cell.angle_beta   90.00
_cell.angle_gamma   90.00
#
_symmetry.space_group_name_H-M   'P 1'
#
loop_
_entity.id
_entity.type
_entity.pdbx_description
1 polymer ?
#
loop_
_entity_poly.entity_id
_entity_poly.type
_entity_poly.pdbx_seq_one_letter_code
_entity_poly.pdbx_strand_id
1 'polypeptide(L)'
;MITTEQRRAHYDTFATTDVPLLCASPGFRADLRSGRGREVTQCPRMHRHLARLVAGYGACRAHYTVASLIALRRPAPRPAPAAPTGPLAQDRDTDPGPSADSAIAWTERPWRSRPNLGASLADAVRRRGMRPGPTEDRLHLLTRLSEDLLHPRLPRLIDHLLDSGAGVDWPVLLEDLAWWEWDREAVTLRWLDSYYLALPLPAHAQER
;
A
#
# COMPACT_ATOMS: atom_id res chain seq x y z
N MET A 1 -27.45 -6.14 -3.61
CA MET A 1 -26.25 -6.75 -3.00
C MET A 1 -25.07 -6.40 -3.87
N ILE A 2 -23.99 -5.84 -3.31
CA ILE A 2 -22.80 -5.48 -4.07
C ILE A 2 -21.97 -6.75 -4.30
N THR A 3 -21.60 -7.02 -5.55
CA THR A 3 -20.77 -8.19 -5.89
C THR A 3 -19.31 -7.97 -5.48
N THR A 4 -18.53 -9.06 -5.37
CA THR A 4 -17.09 -8.96 -5.11
C THR A 4 -16.36 -8.18 -6.19
N GLU A 5 -16.77 -8.34 -7.45
CA GLU A 5 -16.20 -7.61 -8.59
C GLU A 5 -16.50 -6.11 -8.51
N GLN A 6 -17.74 -5.73 -8.15
CA GLN A 6 -18.09 -4.32 -7.92
C GLN A 6 -17.29 -3.71 -6.77
N ARG A 7 -17.05 -4.46 -5.67
CA ARG A 7 -16.18 -4.00 -4.58
C ARG A 7 -14.74 -3.78 -5.03
N ARG A 8 -14.18 -4.70 -5.82
CA ARG A 8 -12.82 -4.59 -6.36
C ARG A 8 -12.66 -3.41 -7.31
N ALA A 9 -13.61 -3.22 -8.22
CA ALA A 9 -13.65 -2.06 -9.10
C ALA A 9 -13.72 -0.74 -8.32
N HIS A 10 -14.49 -0.72 -7.22
CA HIS A 10 -14.53 0.41 -6.30
C HIS A 10 -13.17 0.65 -5.62
N TYR A 11 -12.52 -0.40 -5.10
CA TYR A 11 -11.20 -0.27 -4.47
C TYR A 11 -10.13 0.24 -5.44
N ASP A 12 -10.16 -0.22 -6.70
CA ASP A 12 -9.29 0.29 -7.76
C ASP A 12 -9.54 1.79 -7.97
N THR A 13 -10.79 2.19 -8.24
CA THR A 13 -11.15 3.59 -8.50
C THR A 13 -10.78 4.49 -7.32
N PHE A 14 -11.14 4.06 -6.10
CA PHE A 14 -10.90 4.80 -4.88
C PHE A 14 -9.41 5.07 -4.64
N ALA A 15 -8.59 4.03 -4.72
CA ALA A 15 -7.18 4.12 -4.33
C ALA A 15 -6.27 4.66 -5.46
N THR A 16 -6.63 4.45 -6.72
CA THR A 16 -5.82 4.89 -7.88
C THR A 16 -6.21 6.26 -8.42
N THR A 17 -7.49 6.65 -8.32
CA THR A 17 -8.02 7.88 -8.93
C THR A 17 -8.48 8.88 -7.86
N ASP A 18 -9.45 8.50 -7.02
CA ASP A 18 -10.11 9.45 -6.12
C ASP A 18 -9.16 10.02 -5.05
N VAL A 19 -8.46 9.13 -4.32
CA VAL A 19 -7.56 9.58 -3.24
C VAL A 19 -6.36 10.36 -3.78
N PRO A 20 -5.66 9.93 -4.86
CA PRO A 20 -4.60 10.74 -5.46
C PRO A 20 -5.06 12.10 -5.95
N LEU A 21 -6.26 12.20 -6.56
CA LEU A 21 -6.86 13.47 -6.96
C LEU A 21 -7.07 14.40 -5.76
N LEU A 22 -7.60 13.88 -4.65
CA LEU A 22 -7.74 14.65 -3.40
C LEU A 22 -6.38 15.05 -2.82
N CYS A 23 -5.37 14.16 -2.89
CA CYS A 23 -4.02 14.41 -2.39
C CYS A 23 -3.26 15.47 -3.19
N ALA A 24 -3.71 15.83 -4.39
CA ALA A 24 -3.14 16.93 -5.18
C ALA A 24 -3.28 18.28 -4.45
N SER A 25 -4.30 18.42 -3.61
CA SER A 25 -4.50 19.62 -2.79
C SER A 25 -3.77 19.52 -1.44
N PRO A 26 -2.84 20.44 -1.10
CA PRO A 26 -2.02 20.34 0.12
C PRO A 26 -2.83 20.27 1.43
N GLY A 27 -3.93 21.03 1.52
CA GLY A 27 -4.80 21.05 2.70
C GLY A 27 -5.53 19.73 2.92
N PHE A 28 -6.08 19.15 1.84
CA PHE A 28 -6.75 17.85 1.90
C PHE A 28 -5.77 16.75 2.29
N ARG A 29 -4.57 16.78 1.71
CA ARG A 29 -3.52 15.83 2.04
C ARG A 29 -3.11 15.90 3.52
N ALA A 30 -3.01 17.12 4.08
CA ALA A 30 -2.72 17.29 5.50
C ALA A 30 -3.81 16.69 6.40
N ASP A 31 -5.08 16.89 6.03
CA ASP A 31 -6.23 16.29 6.73
C ASP A 31 -6.17 14.75 6.68
N LEU A 32 -5.90 14.16 5.50
CA LEU A 32 -5.76 12.69 5.37
C LEU A 32 -4.61 12.15 6.23
N ARG A 33 -3.47 12.83 6.25
CA ARG A 33 -2.31 12.47 7.09
C ARG A 33 -2.60 12.57 8.59
N SER A 34 -3.55 13.40 9.01
CA SER A 34 -3.90 13.53 10.42
C SER A 34 -4.66 12.31 10.98
N GLY A 35 -5.31 11.52 10.11
CA GLY A 35 -6.07 10.33 10.46
C GLY A 35 -5.26 9.05 10.69
N ARG A 36 -3.92 9.13 10.65
CA ARG A 36 -3.04 7.96 10.79
C ARG A 36 -3.29 7.20 12.08
N GLY A 37 -3.66 5.93 11.95
CA GLY A 37 -3.83 5.03 13.09
C GLY A 37 -4.94 5.41 14.06
N ARG A 38 -5.84 6.32 13.65
CA ARG A 38 -6.98 6.76 14.44
C ARG A 38 -8.23 6.00 14.01
N GLU A 39 -9.20 5.95 14.90
CA GLU A 39 -10.53 5.45 14.56
C GLU A 39 -11.29 6.41 13.65
N VAL A 40 -12.26 5.89 12.91
CA VAL A 40 -13.08 6.67 11.96
C VAL A 40 -13.81 7.82 12.67
N THR A 41 -14.31 7.56 13.89
CA THR A 41 -15.02 8.54 14.75
C THR A 41 -14.13 9.74 15.14
N GLN A 42 -12.81 9.55 15.17
CA GLN A 42 -11.84 10.56 15.57
C GLN A 42 -11.33 11.41 14.40
N CYS A 43 -11.87 11.20 13.19
CA CYS A 43 -11.37 11.79 11.95
C CYS A 43 -12.42 12.66 11.22
N PRO A 44 -13.05 13.67 11.87
CA PRO A 44 -14.13 14.44 11.25
C PRO A 44 -13.69 15.24 10.01
N ARG A 45 -12.43 15.72 9.99
CA ARG A 45 -11.86 16.45 8.85
C ARG A 45 -11.65 15.59 7.61
N MET A 46 -11.36 14.31 7.79
CA MET A 46 -11.24 13.33 6.71
C MET A 46 -12.62 12.81 6.31
N HIS A 47 -13.51 12.65 7.28
CA HIS A 47 -14.87 12.17 7.08
C HIS A 47 -15.65 13.03 6.07
N ARG A 48 -15.53 14.36 6.16
CA ARG A 48 -16.20 15.28 5.23
C ARG A 48 -15.90 15.01 3.75
N HIS A 49 -14.74 14.42 3.44
CA HIS A 49 -14.28 14.13 2.09
C HIS A 49 -14.58 12.69 1.68
N LEU A 50 -14.33 11.73 2.59
CA LEU A 50 -14.41 10.30 2.26
C LEU A 50 -15.81 9.70 2.45
N ALA A 51 -16.68 10.31 3.26
CA ALA A 51 -17.98 9.72 3.60
C ALA A 51 -18.84 9.39 2.37
N ARG A 52 -18.84 10.27 1.36
CA ARG A 52 -19.59 10.05 0.11
C ARG A 52 -18.97 8.97 -0.78
N LEU A 53 -17.64 8.86 -0.78
CA LEU A 53 -16.93 7.90 -1.62
C LEU A 53 -17.06 6.48 -1.08
N VAL A 54 -17.05 6.32 0.25
CA VAL A 54 -17.09 5.01 0.93
C VAL A 54 -18.53 4.51 1.15
N ALA A 55 -19.53 5.38 0.97
CA ALA A 55 -20.93 5.04 1.21
C ALA A 55 -21.37 3.82 0.39
N GLY A 56 -21.93 2.82 1.07
CA GLY A 56 -22.47 1.61 0.45
C GLY A 56 -21.50 0.43 0.33
N TYR A 57 -20.18 0.64 0.43
CA TYR A 57 -19.18 -0.43 0.25
C TYR A 57 -18.72 -1.09 1.57
N GLY A 58 -19.04 -0.48 2.73
CA GLY A 58 -18.66 -0.98 4.04
C GLY A 58 -17.17 -0.76 4.36
N ALA A 59 -16.65 -1.48 5.36
CA ALA A 59 -15.23 -1.43 5.75
C ALA A 59 -14.66 -0.01 5.89
N CYS A 60 -15.41 0.89 6.54
CA CYS A 60 -15.06 2.31 6.63
C CYS A 60 -13.65 2.53 7.18
N ARG A 61 -13.25 1.74 8.18
CA ARG A 61 -11.92 1.85 8.80
C ARG A 61 -10.79 1.51 7.83
N ALA A 62 -10.97 0.49 7.00
CA ALA A 62 -10.02 0.10 5.96
C ALA A 62 -9.81 1.23 4.95
N HIS A 63 -10.90 1.81 4.43
CA HIS A 63 -10.85 2.94 3.49
C HIS A 63 -10.10 4.15 4.07
N TYR A 64 -10.39 4.49 5.33
CA TYR A 64 -9.81 5.64 6.01
C TYR A 64 -8.31 5.42 6.26
N THR A 65 -7.94 4.19 6.63
CA THR A 65 -6.55 3.80 6.81
C THR A 65 -5.80 3.90 5.49
N VAL A 66 -6.28 3.27 4.43
CA VAL A 66 -5.63 3.29 3.11
C VAL A 66 -5.52 4.71 2.56
N ALA A 67 -6.56 5.55 2.70
CA ALA A 67 -6.50 6.95 2.31
C ALA A 67 -5.39 7.72 3.07
N SER A 68 -5.26 7.48 4.38
CA SER A 68 -4.18 8.08 5.18
C SER A 68 -2.79 7.59 4.76
N LEU A 69 -2.67 6.33 4.34
CA LEU A 69 -1.41 5.72 3.87
C LEU A 69 -1.01 6.25 2.49
N ILE A 70 -1.94 6.36 1.54
CA ILE A 70 -1.69 6.95 0.23
C ILE A 70 -1.19 8.40 0.40
N ALA A 71 -1.77 9.16 1.34
CA ALA A 71 -1.35 10.52 1.64
C ALA A 71 0.09 10.64 2.20
N LEU A 72 0.68 9.55 2.71
CA LEU A 72 2.08 9.50 3.14
C LEU A 72 3.05 9.55 1.96
N ARG A 73 2.68 8.95 0.82
CA ARG A 73 3.54 8.87 -0.37
C ARG A 73 4.02 10.25 -0.76
N ARG A 74 5.32 10.55 -0.59
CA ARG A 74 5.88 11.85 -0.99
C ARG A 74 5.47 12.13 -2.43
N PRO A 75 4.96 13.34 -2.75
CA PRO A 75 4.69 13.66 -4.14
C PRO A 75 6.03 13.55 -4.86
N ALA A 76 6.03 12.94 -6.05
CA ALA A 76 7.23 12.92 -6.88
C ALA A 76 7.76 14.36 -6.98
N PRO A 77 9.08 14.58 -6.87
CA PRO A 77 9.63 15.91 -7.05
C PRO A 77 9.13 16.43 -8.40
N ARG A 78 8.40 17.56 -8.37
CA ARG A 78 7.97 18.24 -9.59
C ARG A 78 9.23 18.43 -10.44
N PRO A 79 9.25 18.02 -11.71
CA PRO A 79 10.42 18.26 -12.55
C PRO A 79 10.74 19.74 -12.43
N ALA A 80 11.98 20.03 -11.99
CA ALA A 80 12.46 21.41 -11.93
C ALA A 80 12.22 22.03 -13.31
N PRO A 81 11.75 23.29 -13.40
CA PRO A 81 11.65 23.95 -14.70
C PRO A 81 13.01 23.83 -15.38
N ALA A 82 13.02 23.19 -16.56
CA ALA A 82 14.24 22.90 -17.29
C ALA A 82 15.04 24.19 -17.48
N ALA A 83 16.16 24.30 -16.78
CA ALA A 83 17.17 25.28 -17.10
C ALA A 83 17.77 24.87 -18.46
N PRO A 84 17.81 25.77 -19.46
CA PRO A 84 18.30 25.41 -20.78
C PRO A 84 19.83 25.49 -20.78
N THR A 85 20.51 24.39 -20.46
CA THR A 85 21.97 24.35 -20.68
C THR A 85 22.49 22.94 -20.98
N GLY A 86 22.83 22.72 -22.25
CA GLY A 86 24.02 21.94 -22.68
C GLY A 86 23.90 20.41 -22.72
N PRO A 87 24.23 19.76 -23.85
CA PRO A 87 24.24 18.30 -23.94
C PRO A 87 25.57 17.74 -23.43
N LEU A 88 25.62 17.28 -22.18
CA LEU A 88 26.62 16.31 -21.75
C LEU A 88 25.99 15.30 -20.76
N ALA A 89 26.21 14.03 -21.10
CA ALA A 89 25.86 12.79 -20.44
C ALA A 89 25.75 12.82 -18.91
N GLN A 90 24.76 12.10 -18.38
CA GLN A 90 25.03 10.82 -17.72
C GLN A 90 23.72 10.09 -17.41
N ASP A 91 23.57 8.91 -18.00
CA ASP A 91 22.79 7.80 -17.48
C ASP A 91 23.09 7.66 -15.99
N ARG A 92 22.14 8.08 -15.17
CA ARG A 92 21.95 7.51 -13.85
C ARG A 92 20.69 6.71 -13.97
N ASP A 93 20.84 5.39 -13.97
CA ASP A 93 19.82 4.43 -13.57
C ASP A 93 19.19 4.95 -12.28
N THR A 94 18.16 5.77 -12.47
CA THR A 94 17.33 6.29 -11.40
C THR A 94 16.47 5.12 -11.07
N ASP A 95 16.85 4.42 -10.00
CA ASP A 95 16.05 3.36 -9.43
C ASP A 95 14.60 3.86 -9.36
N PRO A 96 13.65 3.27 -10.12
CA PRO A 96 12.29 3.74 -10.12
C PRO A 96 11.73 3.36 -8.75
N GLY A 97 11.70 4.33 -7.83
CA GLY A 97 10.70 4.35 -6.78
C GLY A 97 9.33 4.09 -7.42
N PRO A 98 8.34 3.58 -6.68
CA PRO A 98 7.13 3.01 -7.26
C PRO A 98 6.50 4.00 -8.23
N SER A 99 6.72 3.75 -9.52
CA SER A 99 6.36 4.65 -10.59
C SER A 99 4.87 4.45 -10.85
N ALA A 100 4.18 5.49 -11.32
CA ALA A 100 2.78 5.35 -11.70
C ALA A 100 2.58 4.16 -12.67
N ASP A 101 3.60 3.87 -13.50
CA ASP A 101 3.67 2.73 -14.41
C ASP A 101 3.53 1.37 -13.71
N SER A 102 4.07 1.20 -12.51
CA SER A 102 3.91 -0.06 -11.76
C SER A 102 2.48 -0.25 -11.28
N ALA A 103 1.80 0.83 -10.88
CA ALA A 103 0.39 0.77 -10.47
C ALA A 103 -0.52 0.44 -11.67
N ILE A 104 -0.26 1.04 -12.83
CA ILE A 104 -0.98 0.75 -14.08
C ILE A 104 -0.77 -0.72 -14.48
N ALA A 105 0.46 -1.22 -14.44
CA ALA A 105 0.79 -2.61 -14.77
C ALA A 105 0.13 -3.64 -13.83
N TRP A 106 -0.22 -3.27 -12.59
CA TRP A 106 -0.97 -4.16 -11.70
C TRP A 106 -2.46 -4.18 -12.03
N THR A 107 -3.03 -3.05 -12.44
CA THR A 107 -4.48 -2.97 -12.74
C THR A 107 -4.92 -3.92 -13.85
N GLU A 108 -4.04 -4.22 -14.81
CA GLU A 108 -4.29 -5.16 -15.91
C GLU A 108 -4.24 -6.64 -15.49
N ARG A 109 -3.66 -6.95 -14.32
CA ARG A 109 -3.54 -8.33 -13.84
C ARG A 109 -4.84 -8.81 -13.18
N PRO A 110 -5.14 -10.13 -13.27
CA PRO A 110 -6.19 -10.73 -12.46
C PRO A 110 -5.96 -10.42 -10.98
N TRP A 111 -7.04 -10.09 -10.26
CA TRP A 111 -6.95 -9.57 -8.89
C TRP A 111 -6.10 -10.42 -7.94
N ARG A 112 -6.22 -11.75 -8.01
CA ARG A 112 -5.48 -12.66 -7.12
C ARG A 112 -3.98 -12.79 -7.46
N SER A 113 -3.56 -12.32 -8.63
CA SER A 113 -2.16 -12.33 -9.07
C SER A 113 -1.47 -10.98 -8.83
N ARG A 114 -2.20 -9.98 -8.31
CA ARG A 114 -1.64 -8.68 -7.93
C ARG A 114 -0.82 -8.79 -6.64
N PRO A 115 0.24 -7.98 -6.47
CA PRO A 115 1.09 -8.07 -5.29
C PRO A 115 0.35 -7.58 -4.04
N ASN A 116 0.29 -8.40 -3.00
CA ASN A 116 -0.19 -7.98 -1.68
C ASN A 116 0.97 -7.44 -0.81
N LEU A 117 0.69 -7.14 0.47
CA LEU A 117 1.69 -6.63 1.39
C LEU A 117 2.90 -7.57 1.55
N GLY A 118 2.66 -8.88 1.63
CA GLY A 118 3.72 -9.88 1.74
C GLY A 118 4.64 -9.90 0.51
N ALA A 119 4.07 -9.88 -0.70
CA ALA A 119 4.84 -9.79 -1.94
C ALA A 119 5.67 -8.48 -2.00
N SER A 120 5.08 -7.36 -1.54
CA SER A 120 5.76 -6.07 -1.51
C SER A 120 6.94 -6.05 -0.53
N LEU A 121 6.80 -6.69 0.64
CA LEU A 121 7.88 -6.86 1.61
C LEU A 121 9.00 -7.76 1.08
N ALA A 122 8.65 -8.85 0.39
CA ALA A 122 9.63 -9.74 -0.20
C ALA A 122 10.41 -9.04 -1.33
N ASP A 123 9.75 -8.22 -2.16
CA ASP A 123 10.42 -7.38 -3.16
C ASP A 123 11.40 -6.41 -2.49
N ALA A 124 10.99 -5.77 -1.39
CA ALA A 124 11.83 -4.86 -0.64
C ALA A 124 13.07 -5.56 -0.04
N VAL A 125 12.92 -6.78 0.46
CA VAL A 125 14.03 -7.59 0.97
C VAL A 125 14.98 -8.00 -0.15
N ARG A 126 14.44 -8.43 -1.30
CA ARG A 126 15.25 -8.96 -2.41
C ARG A 126 15.98 -7.90 -3.21
N ARG A 127 15.34 -6.76 -3.44
CA ARG A 127 15.79 -5.77 -4.43
C ARG A 127 16.13 -4.42 -3.81
N ARG A 128 15.60 -4.12 -2.61
CA ARG A 128 15.68 -2.79 -1.99
C ARG A 128 16.49 -2.77 -0.68
N GLY A 129 17.20 -3.84 -0.37
CA GLY A 129 18.13 -3.91 0.76
C GLY A 129 17.47 -3.95 2.15
N MET A 130 16.17 -4.25 2.26
CA MET A 130 15.56 -4.51 3.55
C MET A 130 16.08 -5.83 4.16
N ARG A 131 16.32 -5.83 5.46
CA ARG A 131 16.85 -7.03 6.15
C ARG A 131 15.74 -8.09 6.27
N PRO A 132 15.98 -9.35 5.86
CA PRO A 132 14.96 -10.41 5.86
C PRO A 132 14.39 -10.69 7.25
N GLY A 133 15.24 -11.01 8.24
CA GLY A 133 14.79 -11.38 9.59
C GLY A 133 13.87 -10.34 10.26
N PRO A 134 14.31 -9.07 10.42
CA PRO A 134 13.45 -8.03 11.01
C PRO A 134 12.17 -7.74 10.22
N THR A 135 12.18 -7.97 8.91
CA THR A 135 11.00 -7.78 8.05
C THR A 135 10.00 -8.93 8.26
N GLU A 136 10.49 -10.16 8.28
CA GLU A 136 9.72 -11.37 8.57
C GLU A 136 9.12 -11.33 9.97
N ASP A 137 9.90 -10.98 11.00
CA ASP A 137 9.41 -10.81 12.38
C ASP A 137 8.27 -9.79 12.45
N ARG A 138 8.41 -8.70 11.70
CA ARG A 138 7.38 -7.66 11.65
C ARG A 138 6.14 -8.13 10.90
N LEU A 139 6.29 -8.92 9.84
CA LEU A 139 5.16 -9.54 9.15
C LEU A 139 4.41 -10.50 10.08
N HIS A 140 5.12 -11.40 10.78
CA HIS A 140 4.54 -12.30 11.79
C HIS A 140 3.88 -11.58 12.95
N LEU A 141 4.41 -10.41 13.34
CA LEU A 141 3.75 -9.58 14.34
C LEU A 141 2.39 -9.10 13.82
N LEU A 142 2.33 -8.56 12.60
CA LEU A 142 1.09 -8.02 12.03
C LEU A 142 0.01 -9.08 11.87
N THR A 143 0.37 -10.29 11.46
CA THR A 143 -0.58 -11.41 11.28
C THR A 143 -1.29 -11.82 12.58
N ARG A 144 -0.69 -11.50 13.73
CA ARG A 144 -1.25 -11.79 15.06
C ARG A 144 -2.13 -10.67 15.61
N LEU A 145 -2.08 -9.47 15.03
CA LEU A 145 -2.80 -8.31 15.55
C LEU A 145 -4.32 -8.45 15.31
N SER A 146 -5.10 -7.91 16.26
CA SER A 146 -6.49 -7.58 16.01
C SER A 146 -6.58 -6.38 15.07
N GLU A 147 -7.75 -6.17 14.47
CA GLU A 147 -8.02 -4.99 13.64
C GLU A 147 -7.64 -3.70 14.39
N ASP A 148 -8.00 -3.59 15.68
CA ASP A 148 -7.72 -2.43 16.51
C ASP A 148 -6.25 -2.07 16.65
N LEU A 149 -5.40 -3.08 16.61
CA LEU A 149 -3.95 -2.91 16.72
C LEU A 149 -3.28 -2.85 15.36
N LEU A 150 -3.91 -3.40 14.31
CA LEU A 150 -3.39 -3.41 12.95
C LEU A 150 -3.35 -1.99 12.36
N HIS A 151 -4.48 -1.28 12.37
CA HIS A 151 -4.59 0.03 11.74
C HIS A 151 -3.60 1.08 12.30
N PRO A 152 -3.33 1.13 13.62
CA PRO A 152 -2.29 2.01 14.17
C PRO A 152 -0.86 1.59 13.85
N ARG A 153 -0.59 0.31 13.62
CA ARG A 153 0.76 -0.21 13.36
C ARG A 153 1.16 -0.15 11.89
N LEU A 154 0.20 -0.28 10.97
CA LEU A 154 0.45 -0.25 9.53
C LEU A 154 1.19 0.99 9.03
N PRO A 155 0.87 2.23 9.46
CA PRO A 155 1.53 3.43 8.94
C PRO A 155 3.04 3.41 9.08
N ARG A 156 3.59 2.83 10.16
CA ARG A 156 5.04 2.77 10.35
C ARG A 156 5.71 1.76 9.43
N LEU A 157 5.07 0.62 9.19
CA LEU A 157 5.59 -0.38 8.24
C LEU A 157 5.57 0.18 6.82
N ILE A 158 4.44 0.75 6.42
CA ILE A 158 4.24 1.29 5.07
C ILE A 158 5.20 2.45 4.80
N ASP A 159 5.44 3.34 5.77
CA ASP A 159 6.43 4.42 5.64
C ASP A 159 7.83 3.83 5.34
N HIS A 160 8.24 2.80 6.09
CA HIS A 160 9.52 2.13 5.86
C HIS A 160 9.61 1.40 4.51
N LEU A 161 8.49 0.83 4.05
CA LEU A 161 8.38 0.17 2.74
C LEU A 161 8.42 1.19 1.59
N LEU A 162 7.80 2.35 1.76
CA LEU A 162 7.86 3.43 0.79
C LEU A 162 9.25 4.08 0.75
N ASP A 163 9.91 4.23 1.90
CA ASP A 163 11.29 4.74 2.00
C ASP A 163 12.31 3.81 1.34
N SER A 164 12.06 2.50 1.30
CA SER A 164 12.89 1.55 0.55
C SER A 164 12.62 1.57 -0.96
N GLY A 165 11.62 2.32 -1.43
CA GLY A 165 11.26 2.37 -2.85
C GLY A 165 10.47 1.15 -3.33
N ALA A 166 9.96 0.32 -2.41
CA ALA A 166 9.04 -0.76 -2.77
C ALA A 166 7.64 -0.18 -3.06
N GLY A 167 6.96 -0.79 -4.03
CA GLY A 167 5.60 -0.44 -4.38
C GLY A 167 4.57 -1.12 -3.47
N VAL A 168 3.41 -0.48 -3.32
CA VAL A 168 2.27 -1.04 -2.58
C VAL A 168 1.03 -0.95 -3.47
N ASP A 169 0.39 -2.08 -3.73
CA ASP A 169 -0.93 -2.14 -4.38
C ASP A 169 -2.01 -1.77 -3.35
N TRP A 170 -2.39 -0.50 -3.33
CA TRP A 170 -3.36 0.05 -2.39
C TRP A 170 -4.75 -0.57 -2.51
N PRO A 171 -5.32 -0.84 -3.71
CA PRO A 171 -6.57 -1.58 -3.85
C PRO A 171 -6.53 -2.97 -3.20
N VAL A 172 -5.45 -3.73 -3.40
CA VAL A 172 -5.30 -5.07 -2.79
C VAL A 172 -5.16 -4.95 -1.27
N LEU A 173 -4.38 -3.99 -0.78
CA LEU A 173 -4.28 -3.71 0.66
C LEU A 173 -5.64 -3.32 1.24
N LEU A 174 -6.44 -2.54 0.53
CA LEU A 174 -7.79 -2.16 0.96
C LEU A 174 -8.71 -3.38 1.07
N GLU A 175 -8.68 -4.28 0.09
CA GLU A 175 -9.42 -5.54 0.18
C GLU A 175 -8.98 -6.37 1.39
N ASP A 176 -7.67 -6.49 1.62
CA ASP A 176 -7.12 -7.26 2.76
C ASP A 176 -7.56 -6.69 4.10
N LEU A 177 -7.52 -5.36 4.26
CA LEU A 177 -7.96 -4.71 5.50
C LEU A 177 -9.47 -4.75 5.67
N ALA A 178 -10.23 -4.66 4.59
CA ALA A 178 -11.67 -4.86 4.64
C ALA A 178 -11.97 -6.29 5.10
N TRP A 179 -11.25 -7.28 4.57
CA TRP A 179 -11.49 -8.69 4.88
C TRP A 179 -10.97 -9.13 6.26
N TRP A 180 -10.14 -8.33 6.90
CA TRP A 180 -9.52 -8.64 8.19
C TRP A 180 -10.53 -8.91 9.32
N GLU A 181 -11.66 -8.20 9.35
CA GLU A 181 -12.71 -8.40 10.36
C GLU A 181 -13.42 -9.76 10.19
N TRP A 182 -13.54 -10.23 8.94
CA TRP A 182 -14.30 -11.45 8.61
C TRP A 182 -13.43 -12.71 8.60
N ASP A 183 -12.24 -12.66 8.01
CA ASP A 183 -11.35 -13.81 7.87
C ASP A 183 -9.87 -13.40 7.91
N ARG A 184 -9.42 -13.08 9.13
CA ARG A 184 -8.03 -12.73 9.39
C ARG A 184 -7.05 -13.84 9.01
N GLU A 185 -7.43 -15.09 9.22
CA GLU A 185 -6.54 -16.24 9.00
C GLU A 185 -6.24 -16.41 7.52
N ALA A 186 -7.25 -16.27 6.65
CA ALA A 186 -7.05 -16.31 5.21
C ALA A 186 -6.17 -15.16 4.70
N VAL A 187 -6.37 -13.93 5.20
CA VAL A 187 -5.52 -12.78 4.81
C VAL A 187 -4.08 -12.99 5.29
N THR A 188 -3.91 -13.44 6.53
CA THR A 188 -2.60 -13.77 7.13
C THR A 188 -1.85 -14.79 6.30
N LEU A 189 -2.48 -15.92 5.98
CA LEU A 189 -1.88 -16.98 5.20
C LEU A 189 -1.49 -16.46 3.81
N ARG A 190 -2.37 -15.70 3.16
CA ARG A 190 -2.11 -15.10 1.85
C ARG A 190 -0.89 -14.18 1.85
N TRP A 191 -0.73 -13.37 2.90
CA TRP A 191 0.45 -12.50 3.05
C TRP A 191 1.73 -13.31 3.30
N LEU A 192 1.69 -14.30 4.19
CA LEU A 192 2.85 -15.15 4.47
C LEU A 192 3.27 -15.96 3.24
N ASP A 193 2.32 -16.61 2.57
CA ASP A 193 2.57 -17.37 1.33
C ASP A 193 3.23 -16.48 0.28
N SER A 194 2.69 -15.28 0.07
CA SER A 194 3.25 -14.36 -0.94
C SER A 194 4.64 -13.85 -0.58
N TYR A 195 4.94 -13.71 0.72
CA TYR A 195 6.28 -13.36 1.19
C TYR A 195 7.27 -14.50 0.93
N TYR A 196 6.95 -15.72 1.39
CA TYR A 196 7.85 -16.85 1.28
C TYR A 196 8.02 -17.37 -0.15
N LEU A 197 6.95 -17.42 -0.95
CA LEU A 197 7.02 -17.83 -2.36
C LEU A 197 7.83 -16.84 -3.21
N ALA A 198 7.90 -15.57 -2.81
CA ALA A 198 8.67 -14.56 -3.51
C ALA A 198 10.15 -14.56 -3.10
N LEU A 199 10.52 -15.13 -1.95
CA LEU A 199 11.90 -15.27 -1.51
C LEU A 199 12.57 -16.51 -2.14
N PRO A 200 13.88 -16.46 -2.39
CA PRO A 200 14.62 -17.67 -2.75
C PRO A 200 14.49 -18.71 -1.64
N LEU A 201 14.38 -19.99 -2.02
CA LEU A 201 14.45 -21.08 -1.06
C LEU A 201 15.73 -20.95 -0.22
N PRO A 202 15.66 -21.15 1.10
CA PRO A 202 16.84 -21.06 1.95
C PRO A 202 17.87 -22.12 1.52
N ALA A 203 19.16 -21.80 1.66
CA ALA A 203 20.27 -22.61 1.13
C ALA A 203 20.22 -24.10 1.52
N HIS A 204 19.72 -24.42 2.73
CA HIS A 204 19.58 -25.79 3.21
C HIS A 204 18.52 -26.63 2.46
N ALA A 205 17.61 -25.99 1.72
CA ALA A 205 16.62 -26.64 0.87
C ALA A 205 17.08 -26.81 -0.58
N GLN A 206 18.21 -26.19 -0.97
CA GLN A 206 18.77 -26.28 -2.32
C GLN A 206 19.72 -27.48 -2.50
N GLU A 207 20.07 -28.18 -1.42
CA GLU A 207 20.98 -29.34 -1.40
C GLU A 207 20.29 -30.71 -1.29
N ARG A 208 18.96 -30.79 -1.50
CA ARG A 208 18.20 -32.06 -1.58
C ARG A 208 17.69 -32.32 -2.99
#